data_AF-A0A2J8PYD9-F1
#
_entry.id   AF-A0A2J8PYD9-F1
#
_cell.length_a   1.000
_cell.length_b   1.000
_cell.length_c   1.000
_cell.angle_alpha   90.00
_cell.angle_beta   90.00
_cell.angle_gamma   90.00
#
_symmetry.space_group_name_H-M   'P 1'
#
loop_
_entity.id
_entity.type
_entity.pdbx_description
1 polymer ?
#
loop_
_entity_poly.entity_id
_entity_poly.type
_entity_poly.pdbx_seq_one_letter_code
_entity_poly.pdbx_strand_id
1 'polypeptide(L)'
;PWNFLGDELYEQSDEEQDSVKVALLETNPYLLALTIIVSIVHSVFEFLAFKNDIQFWNSRQSLEGLSVRSVFFGVFQSFVVLLYILDNETNFVVQVSVFIGVLIDLWKITKVMDVRLDREHRVAGIFPRLSFKDKSTYIESSTKVYDDASSP
;
A
#
# COMPACT_ATOMS: atom_id res chain seq x y z
N PRO A 1 3.52 -17.46 -41.89
CA PRO A 1 4.42 -16.63 -41.05
C PRO A 1 3.93 -16.38 -39.60
N TRP A 2 2.87 -17.05 -39.11
CA TRP A 2 2.29 -16.81 -37.78
C TRP A 2 2.41 -17.99 -36.78
N ASN A 3 3.14 -19.06 -37.12
CA ASN A 3 3.35 -20.22 -36.24
C ASN A 3 4.60 -20.12 -35.35
N PHE A 4 5.48 -19.14 -35.61
CA PHE A 4 6.78 -19.04 -34.93
C PHE A 4 6.66 -18.68 -33.44
N LEU A 5 5.70 -17.82 -33.08
CA LEU A 5 5.44 -17.46 -31.68
C LEU A 5 4.78 -18.59 -30.88
N GLY A 6 4.03 -19.47 -31.56
CA GLY A 6 3.36 -20.60 -30.92
C GLY A 6 4.33 -21.73 -30.60
N ASP A 7 5.22 -22.05 -31.54
CA ASP A 7 6.26 -23.08 -31.35
C ASP A 7 7.30 -22.65 -30.31
N GLU A 8 7.77 -21.38 -30.31
CA GLU A 8 8.70 -20.88 -29.27
C GLU A 8 8.07 -20.90 -27.86
N LEU A 9 6.80 -20.53 -27.72
CA LEU A 9 6.09 -20.61 -26.44
C LEU A 9 5.88 -22.06 -25.97
N TYR A 10 5.67 -22.99 -26.91
CA TYR A 10 5.48 -24.41 -26.60
C TYR A 10 6.79 -25.08 -26.20
N GLU A 11 7.88 -24.85 -26.95
CA GLU A 11 9.22 -25.32 -26.62
C GLU A 11 9.71 -24.74 -25.28
N GLN A 12 9.47 -23.45 -25.03
CA GLN A 12 9.79 -22.85 -23.72
C GLN A 12 9.00 -23.52 -22.59
N SER A 13 7.72 -23.83 -22.81
CA SER A 13 6.89 -24.48 -21.77
C SER A 13 7.32 -25.93 -21.48
N ASP A 14 7.77 -26.68 -22.50
CA ASP A 14 8.27 -28.05 -22.33
C ASP A 14 9.62 -28.05 -21.60
N GLU A 15 10.55 -27.15 -21.94
CA GLU A 15 11.84 -27.00 -21.26
C GLU A 15 11.68 -26.53 -19.80
N GLU A 16 10.80 -25.57 -19.55
CA GLU A 16 10.45 -25.14 -18.18
C GLU A 16 9.82 -26.30 -17.39
N GLN A 17 8.94 -27.08 -18.03
CA GLN A 17 8.29 -28.20 -17.35
C GLN A 17 9.27 -29.34 -17.02
N ASP A 18 10.22 -29.65 -17.90
CA ASP A 18 11.22 -30.68 -17.66
C ASP A 18 12.27 -30.23 -16.63
N SER A 19 12.69 -28.96 -16.65
CA SER A 19 13.57 -28.42 -15.60
C SER A 19 12.91 -28.42 -14.23
N VAL A 20 11.62 -28.09 -14.14
CA VAL A 20 10.84 -28.23 -12.90
C VAL A 20 10.78 -29.69 -12.47
N LYS A 21 10.46 -30.64 -13.36
CA LYS A 21 10.43 -32.08 -13.00
C LYS A 21 11.79 -32.56 -12.48
N VAL A 22 12.89 -32.17 -13.11
CA VAL A 22 14.24 -32.53 -12.66
C VAL A 22 14.51 -31.95 -11.28
N ALA A 23 14.21 -30.67 -11.05
CA ALA A 23 14.35 -30.04 -9.73
C ALA A 23 13.46 -30.70 -8.65
N LEU A 24 12.24 -31.14 -9.03
CA LEU A 24 11.33 -31.87 -8.16
C LEU A 24 11.88 -33.26 -7.77
N LEU A 25 12.57 -33.94 -8.69
CA LEU A 25 13.16 -35.27 -8.48
C LEU A 25 14.48 -35.23 -7.72
N GLU A 26 15.27 -34.17 -7.89
CA GLU A 26 16.57 -34.01 -7.23
C GLU A 26 16.46 -33.44 -5.80
N THR A 27 15.36 -32.75 -5.48
CA THR A 27 15.13 -32.17 -4.15
C THR A 27 14.47 -33.15 -3.18
N ASN A 28 14.78 -33.04 -1.89
CA ASN A 28 14.09 -33.82 -0.85
C ASN A 28 12.56 -33.55 -0.90
N PRO A 29 11.72 -34.58 -1.13
CA PRO A 29 10.29 -34.41 -1.37
C PRO A 29 9.55 -33.79 -0.18
N TYR A 30 10.03 -33.97 1.05
CA TYR A 30 9.43 -33.37 2.24
C TYR A 30 9.66 -31.87 2.31
N LEU A 31 10.87 -31.40 1.97
CA LEU A 31 11.18 -29.97 1.94
C LEU A 31 10.39 -29.28 0.82
N LEU A 32 10.27 -29.95 -0.32
CA LEU A 32 9.56 -29.42 -1.47
C LEU A 32 8.05 -29.27 -1.20
N ALA A 33 7.42 -30.31 -0.62
CA ALA A 33 6.02 -30.25 -0.24
C ALA A 33 5.77 -29.10 0.75
N LEU A 34 6.69 -28.89 1.71
CA LEU A 34 6.61 -27.74 2.61
C LEU A 34 6.72 -26.41 1.87
N THR A 35 7.66 -26.25 0.94
CA THR A 35 7.79 -25.02 0.13
C THR A 35 6.52 -24.73 -0.65
N ILE A 36 5.89 -25.74 -1.27
CA ILE A 36 4.61 -25.57 -1.99
C ILE A 36 3.52 -25.09 -1.02
N ILE A 37 3.38 -25.73 0.13
CA ILE A 37 2.36 -25.35 1.13
C ILE A 37 2.59 -23.92 1.61
N VAL A 38 3.83 -23.56 1.96
CA VAL A 38 4.19 -22.20 2.40
C VAL A 38 3.88 -21.18 1.32
N SER A 39 4.22 -21.45 0.05
CA SER A 39 3.91 -20.58 -1.08
C SER A 39 2.40 -20.40 -1.27
N ILE A 40 1.60 -21.46 -1.19
CA ILE A 40 0.13 -21.37 -1.30
C ILE A 40 -0.43 -20.51 -0.17
N VAL A 41 -0.02 -20.79 1.08
CA VAL A 41 -0.49 -20.04 2.25
C VAL A 41 -0.10 -18.57 2.15
N HIS A 42 1.12 -18.29 1.71
CA HIS A 42 1.61 -16.92 1.49
C HIS A 42 0.73 -16.17 0.47
N SER A 43 0.49 -16.77 -0.70
CA SER A 43 -0.38 -16.18 -1.73
C SER A 43 -1.81 -15.92 -1.24
N VAL A 44 -2.36 -16.83 -0.43
CA VAL A 44 -3.70 -16.65 0.16
C VAL A 44 -3.72 -15.49 1.15
N PHE A 45 -2.70 -15.35 2.00
CA PHE A 45 -2.63 -14.24 2.94
C PHE A 45 -2.44 -12.89 2.26
N GLU A 46 -1.59 -12.81 1.23
CA GLU A 46 -1.46 -11.59 0.42
C GLU A 46 -2.81 -11.21 -0.20
N PHE A 47 -3.50 -12.16 -0.81
CA PHE A 47 -4.81 -11.91 -1.41
C PHE A 47 -5.86 -11.46 -0.38
N LEU A 48 -5.91 -12.10 0.79
CA LEU A 48 -6.83 -11.71 1.86
C LEU A 48 -6.51 -10.33 2.44
N ALA A 49 -5.22 -9.99 2.57
CA ALA A 49 -4.78 -8.67 3.01
C ALA A 49 -5.22 -7.59 2.02
N PHE A 50 -4.98 -7.78 0.72
CA PHE A 50 -5.44 -6.85 -0.32
C PHE A 50 -6.96 -6.72 -0.34
N LYS A 51 -7.68 -7.84 -0.27
CA LYS A 51 -9.15 -7.85 -0.27
C LYS A 51 -9.71 -7.10 0.94
N ASN A 52 -9.19 -7.37 2.13
CA ASN A 52 -9.65 -6.73 3.36
C ASN A 52 -9.39 -5.23 3.34
N ASP A 53 -8.21 -4.84 2.88
CA ASP A 53 -7.79 -3.46 2.78
C ASP A 53 -8.64 -2.67 1.77
N ILE A 54 -8.81 -3.18 0.54
CA ILE A 54 -9.73 -2.58 -0.44
C ILE A 54 -11.15 -2.48 0.13
N GLN A 55 -11.65 -3.53 0.78
CA GLN A 55 -12.98 -3.53 1.38
C GLN A 55 -13.12 -2.49 2.48
N PHE A 56 -12.11 -2.34 3.35
CA PHE A 56 -12.09 -1.35 4.42
C PHE A 56 -12.17 0.08 3.88
N TRP A 57 -11.39 0.40 2.85
CA TRP A 57 -11.34 1.72 2.22
C TRP A 57 -12.51 1.99 1.27
N ASN A 58 -13.11 0.94 0.71
CA ASN A 58 -14.29 1.10 -0.12
C ASN A 58 -15.57 1.31 0.70
N SER A 59 -15.70 0.64 1.85
CA SER A 59 -16.92 0.67 2.68
C SER A 59 -17.05 1.89 3.60
N ARG A 60 -15.95 2.61 3.88
CA ARG A 60 -15.97 3.79 4.76
C ARG A 60 -16.46 5.05 4.03
N GLN A 61 -17.60 5.59 4.47
CA GLN A 61 -18.09 6.92 4.07
C GLN A 61 -17.57 8.06 4.97
N SER A 62 -17.17 7.75 6.21
CA SER A 62 -16.53 8.69 7.12
C SER A 62 -15.17 8.17 7.56
N LEU A 63 -14.13 8.99 7.35
CA LEU A 63 -12.75 8.74 7.79
C LEU A 63 -12.48 9.30 9.19
N GLU A 64 -13.51 9.54 9.99
CA GLU A 64 -13.37 9.97 11.39
C GLU A 64 -12.61 8.91 12.20
N GLY A 65 -11.52 9.35 12.85
CA GLY A 65 -10.59 8.47 13.58
C GLY A 65 -9.39 7.99 12.78
N LEU A 66 -9.32 8.25 11.46
CA LEU A 66 -8.15 7.89 10.65
C LEU A 66 -7.15 9.04 10.54
N SER A 67 -5.87 8.76 10.84
CA SER A 67 -4.79 9.74 10.72
C SER A 67 -4.26 9.80 9.29
N VAL A 68 -4.50 10.91 8.59
CA VAL A 68 -4.00 11.14 7.21
C VAL A 68 -2.48 11.01 7.14
N ARG A 69 -1.78 11.47 8.18
CA ARG A 69 -0.32 11.35 8.27
C ARG A 69 0.12 9.89 8.32
N SER A 70 -0.63 9.04 9.03
CA SER A 70 -0.35 7.60 9.07
C SER A 70 -0.58 6.94 7.71
N VAL A 71 -1.60 7.38 6.96
CA VAL A 71 -1.89 6.84 5.63
C VAL A 71 -0.80 7.24 4.64
N PHE A 72 -0.39 8.51 4.63
CA PHE A 72 0.69 9.00 3.78
C PHE A 72 2.02 8.30 4.09
N PHE A 73 2.35 8.17 5.38
CA PHE A 73 3.53 7.43 5.80
C PHE A 73 3.45 5.95 5.38
N GLY A 74 2.24 5.37 5.42
CA GLY A 74 1.94 4.03 4.94
C GLY A 74 2.22 3.82 3.45
N VAL A 75 1.86 4.78 2.60
CA VAL A 75 2.17 4.71 1.16
C VAL A 75 3.66 4.94 0.90
N PHE A 76 4.28 5.85 1.65
CA PHE A 76 5.73 6.10 1.53
C PHE A 76 6.56 4.86 1.84
N GLN A 77 6.27 4.14 2.95
CA GLN A 77 6.98 2.89 3.25
C GLN A 77 6.75 1.83 2.16
N SER A 78 5.53 1.73 1.62
CA SER A 78 5.17 0.77 0.57
C SER A 78 5.98 1.03 -0.70
N PHE A 79 6.17 2.30 -1.05
CA PHE A 79 7.03 2.73 -2.14
C PHE A 79 8.52 2.40 -1.91
N VAL A 80 9.03 2.59 -0.69
CA VAL A 80 10.42 2.21 -0.35
C VAL A 80 10.63 0.70 -0.49
N VAL A 81 9.67 -0.12 -0.06
CA VAL A 81 9.70 -1.58 -0.22
C VAL A 81 9.68 -1.97 -1.70
N LEU A 82 8.84 -1.34 -2.52
CA LEU A 82 8.84 -1.57 -3.96
C LEU A 82 10.21 -1.23 -4.59
N LEU A 83 10.79 -0.09 -4.23
CA LEU A 83 12.10 0.32 -4.76
C LEU A 83 13.19 -0.70 -4.38
N TYR A 84 13.16 -1.21 -3.15
CA TYR A 84 14.05 -2.27 -2.70
C TYR A 84 13.87 -3.55 -3.53
N ILE A 85 12.64 -3.97 -3.79
CA ILE A 85 12.36 -5.17 -4.60
C ILE A 85 12.76 -4.97 -6.06
N LEU A 86 12.65 -3.75 -6.60
CA LEU A 86 13.10 -3.44 -7.96
C LEU A 86 14.62 -3.40 -8.10
N ASP A 87 15.32 -2.99 -7.05
CA ASP A 87 16.79 -2.96 -7.02
C ASP A 87 17.38 -4.38 -6.83
N ASN A 88 16.62 -5.28 -6.23
CA ASN A 88 16.99 -6.68 -6.10
C ASN A 88 16.44 -7.52 -7.27
N GLU A 89 17.18 -8.55 -7.72
CA GLU A 89 16.71 -9.52 -8.71
C GLU A 89 15.68 -10.50 -8.09
N THR A 90 14.54 -9.96 -7.66
CA THR A 90 13.45 -10.71 -7.03
C THR A 90 12.59 -11.41 -8.07
N ASN A 91 11.89 -12.48 -7.66
CA ASN A 91 10.94 -13.17 -8.53
C ASN A 91 9.86 -12.20 -9.07
N PHE A 92 9.62 -12.26 -10.38
CA PHE A 92 8.65 -11.42 -11.08
C PHE A 92 7.25 -11.45 -10.45
N VAL A 93 6.80 -12.61 -9.95
CA VAL A 93 5.49 -12.77 -9.30
C VAL A 93 5.38 -11.90 -8.05
N VAL A 94 6.44 -11.88 -7.23
CA VAL A 94 6.51 -11.07 -6.00
C VAL A 94 6.63 -9.59 -6.33
N GLN A 95 7.40 -9.23 -7.36
CA GLN A 95 7.51 -7.85 -7.82
C GLN A 95 6.15 -7.30 -8.25
N VAL A 96 5.37 -8.08 -9.01
CA VAL A 96 4.04 -7.68 -9.45
C VAL A 96 3.05 -7.59 -8.28
N SER A 97 3.08 -8.51 -7.32
CA SER A 97 2.17 -8.46 -6.16
C SER A 97 2.40 -7.20 -5.31
N VAL A 98 3.65 -6.84 -5.04
CA VAL A 98 4.00 -5.63 -4.30
C VAL A 98 3.67 -4.37 -5.10
N PHE A 99 3.91 -4.37 -6.41
CA PHE A 99 3.53 -3.27 -7.28
C PHE A 99 2.02 -3.00 -7.23
N ILE A 100 1.18 -4.05 -7.29
CA ILE A 100 -0.27 -3.91 -7.13
C ILE A 100 -0.62 -3.34 -5.74
N GLY A 101 0.07 -3.78 -4.68
CA GLY A 101 -0.10 -3.23 -3.34
C GLY A 101 0.14 -1.71 -3.29
N VAL A 102 1.21 -1.23 -3.93
CA VAL A 102 1.50 0.21 -4.05
C VAL A 102 0.40 0.95 -4.83
N LEU A 103 -0.14 0.37 -5.90
CA LEU A 103 -1.25 0.98 -6.64
C LEU A 103 -2.51 1.13 -5.77
N ILE A 104 -2.84 0.12 -4.97
CA ILE A 104 -3.95 0.17 -4.02
C ILE A 104 -3.68 1.26 -2.96
N ASP A 105 -2.47 1.36 -2.45
CA ASP A 105 -2.04 2.39 -1.50
C ASP A 105 -2.18 3.81 -2.08
N LEU A 106 -1.76 4.02 -3.33
CA LEU A 106 -1.92 5.28 -4.03
C LEU A 106 -3.40 5.64 -4.22
N TRP A 107 -4.26 4.67 -4.52
CA TRP A 107 -5.71 4.87 -4.60
C TRP A 107 -6.32 5.30 -3.25
N LYS A 108 -5.79 4.82 -2.12
CA LYS A 108 -6.24 5.31 -0.80
C LYS A 108 -5.95 6.80 -0.63
N ILE A 109 -4.79 7.27 -1.08
CA ILE A 109 -4.39 8.68 -0.94
C ILE A 109 -5.31 9.58 -1.74
N THR A 110 -5.66 9.22 -2.98
CA THR A 110 -6.59 10.00 -3.79
C THR A 110 -7.96 10.07 -3.11
N LYS A 111 -8.45 8.95 -2.57
CA LYS A 111 -9.74 8.91 -1.84
C LYS A 111 -9.72 9.72 -0.55
N VAL A 112 -8.65 9.64 0.24
CA VAL A 112 -8.48 10.41 1.48
C VAL A 112 -8.38 11.91 1.20
N MET A 113 -7.63 12.28 0.17
CA MET A 113 -7.44 13.67 -0.24
C MET A 113 -8.73 14.27 -0.82
N ASP A 114 -9.42 13.54 -1.69
CA ASP A 114 -10.70 13.94 -2.27
C ASP A 114 -11.79 14.11 -1.21
N VAL A 115 -11.89 13.18 -0.24
CA VAL A 115 -12.83 13.30 0.90
C VAL A 115 -12.53 14.51 1.78
N ARG A 116 -11.25 14.89 1.96
CA ARG A 116 -10.89 16.14 2.64
C ARG A 116 -11.28 17.36 1.80
N LEU A 117 -11.08 17.29 0.49
CA LEU A 117 -11.42 18.36 -0.47
C LEU A 117 -12.95 18.59 -0.54
N ASP A 118 -13.75 17.53 -0.43
CA ASP A 118 -15.21 17.56 -0.52
C ASP A 118 -15.87 17.96 0.81
N ARG A 119 -15.27 17.63 1.96
CA ARG A 119 -15.82 18.05 3.28
C ARG A 119 -15.55 19.54 3.61
N GLU A 120 -14.65 20.21 2.89
CA GLU A 120 -14.26 21.60 3.13
C GLU A 120 -14.81 22.61 2.09
N HIS A 121 -15.59 22.16 1.10
CA HIS A 121 -16.26 22.98 0.06
C HIS A 121 -15.50 24.26 -0.39
N ARG A 122 -14.67 24.08 -1.43
CA ARG A 122 -14.19 25.06 -2.43
C ARG A 122 -13.63 26.41 -1.94
N VAL A 123 -12.29 26.53 -1.94
CA VAL A 123 -11.60 27.75 -2.40
C VAL A 123 -10.25 27.41 -3.09
N ALA A 124 -10.12 27.80 -4.36
CA ALA A 124 -8.87 28.06 -5.10
C ALA A 124 -7.89 26.90 -5.43
N GLY A 125 -8.39 25.85 -6.09
CA GLY A 125 -7.83 25.40 -7.37
C GLY A 125 -6.55 24.56 -7.43
N ILE A 126 -5.49 24.76 -6.65
CA ILE A 126 -4.21 24.02 -6.92
C ILE A 126 -3.38 23.64 -5.66
N PHE A 127 -3.44 24.33 -4.51
CA PHE A 127 -2.59 23.97 -3.36
C PHE A 127 -3.29 24.05 -1.99
N PRO A 128 -3.39 22.93 -1.23
CA PRO A 128 -3.88 22.91 0.13
C PRO A 128 -2.83 23.50 1.09
N ARG A 129 -3.18 24.57 1.82
CA ARG A 129 -2.37 25.06 2.94
C ARG A 129 -2.36 24.01 4.04
N LEU A 130 -1.18 23.45 4.32
CA LEU A 130 -0.87 22.72 5.55
C LEU A 130 -1.02 23.67 6.75
N SER A 131 -2.23 23.85 7.24
CA SER A 131 -2.49 24.61 8.47
C SER A 131 -2.35 23.67 9.66
N PHE A 132 -1.11 23.50 10.13
CA PHE A 132 -0.85 23.08 11.50
C PHE A 132 -1.31 24.21 12.42
N LYS A 133 -2.59 24.24 12.81
CA LYS A 133 -2.99 25.00 13.99
C LYS A 133 -2.62 24.19 15.22
N ASP A 134 -1.47 24.55 15.75
CA ASP A 134 -1.00 24.18 17.07
C ASP A 134 -2.09 24.51 18.11
N LYS A 135 -2.51 23.50 18.86
CA LYS A 135 -3.53 23.62 19.91
C LYS A 135 -2.86 23.87 21.26
N SER A 136 -1.80 24.69 21.29
CA SER A 136 -1.04 25.02 22.51
C SER A 136 -1.41 26.35 23.15
N THR A 137 -2.10 27.28 22.45
CA THR A 137 -2.54 28.56 23.05
C THR A 137 -4.02 28.54 23.43
N TYR A 138 -4.45 27.58 24.27
CA TYR A 138 -5.73 27.64 24.99
C TYR A 138 -5.56 28.02 26.47
N ILE A 139 -4.34 28.35 26.90
CA ILE A 139 -4.01 28.73 28.28
C ILE A 139 -3.14 30.00 28.27
N GLU A 140 -3.66 31.14 27.83
CA GLU A 140 -3.01 32.42 28.18
C GLU A 140 -3.92 33.65 28.17
N SER A 141 -5.10 33.61 27.54
CA SER A 141 -5.92 34.83 27.42
C SER A 141 -7.06 34.98 28.42
N SER A 142 -7.40 33.97 29.24
CA SER A 142 -8.52 34.11 30.19
C SER A 142 -8.12 34.76 31.52
N THR A 143 -6.84 34.81 31.88
CA THR A 143 -6.40 35.41 33.16
C THR A 143 -6.02 36.89 33.02
N LYS A 144 -5.77 37.37 31.79
CA LYS A 144 -5.43 38.78 31.56
C LYS A 144 -6.60 39.76 31.73
N VAL A 145 -7.84 39.26 31.78
CA VAL A 145 -9.04 40.08 31.96
C VAL A 145 -9.25 40.49 33.43
N TYR A 146 -8.59 39.85 34.39
CA TYR A 146 -8.71 40.18 35.82
C TYR A 146 -7.55 41.02 36.38
N ASP A 147 -6.42 41.10 35.69
CA ASP A 147 -5.25 41.86 36.18
C ASP A 147 -5.35 43.37 35.91
N ASP A 148 -6.18 43.82 34.96
CA ASP A 148 -6.41 45.26 34.69
C ASP A 148 -7.48 45.90 35.59
N ALA A 149 -8.19 45.12 36.41
CA ALA A 149 -9.26 45.60 37.30
C ALA A 149 -8.78 45.90 38.74
N SER A 150 -7.48 45.76 39.03
CA SER A 150 -6.94 45.91 40.39
C SER A 150 -5.68 46.78 40.49
N SER A 151 -5.34 47.56 39.45
CA SER A 151 -4.33 48.61 39.59
C SER A 151 -4.97 49.90 40.12
N PRO A 152 -4.55 50.41 41.31
CA PRO A 152 -5.03 51.67 41.88
C PRO A 152 -4.54 52.91 41.10
#